data_AF-A0A950PL52-F1
#
_entry.id   AF-A0A950PL52-F1
#
_cell.length_a   1.000
_cell.length_b   1.000
_cell.length_c   1.000
_cell.angle_alpha   90.00
_cell.angle_beta   90.00
_cell.angle_gamma   90.00
#
_symmetry.space_group_name_H-M   'P 1'
#
loop_
_entity.id
_entity.type
_entity.pdbx_description
1 polymer ?
#
loop_
_entity_poly.entity_id
_entity_poly.type
_entity_poly.pdbx_seq_one_letter_code
_entity_poly.pdbx_strand_id
1 'polypeptide(L)'
;MPHGDTWRVRETNLRLGAAIAEVEGLYSALLRANSPERHVQLRADLACAARRVAALAILPAGQRPPAPVARNSRWRRRRRLAARGAAWIAARYGQETQ
;
A
#
# COMPACT_ATOMS: atom_id res chain seq x y z
N MET A 1 -11.87 -20.69 6.09
CA MET A 1 -12.32 -19.75 5.03
C MET A 1 -11.71 -18.36 5.30
N PRO A 2 -10.60 -17.95 4.65
CA PRO A 2 -9.85 -16.74 5.02
C PRO A 2 -10.13 -15.49 4.15
N HIS A 3 -11.14 -15.52 3.28
CA HIS A 3 -11.33 -14.46 2.28
C HIS A 3 -11.90 -13.16 2.88
N GLY A 4 -12.70 -13.25 3.95
CA GLY A 4 -13.35 -12.08 4.57
C GLY A 4 -12.37 -11.05 5.16
N ASP A 5 -11.26 -11.51 5.74
CA ASP A 5 -10.28 -10.62 6.38
C ASP A 5 -9.50 -9.79 5.35
N THR A 6 -9.20 -10.38 4.20
CA THR A 6 -8.48 -9.67 3.11
C THR A 6 -9.29 -8.53 2.49
N TRP A 7 -10.61 -8.70 2.36
CA TRP A 7 -11.50 -7.66 1.87
C TRP A 7 -11.63 -6.51 2.86
N ARG A 8 -11.75 -6.82 4.16
CA ARG A 8 -11.81 -5.81 5.22
C ARG A 8 -10.53 -4.98 5.31
N VAL A 9 -9.36 -5.62 5.25
CA VAL A 9 -8.07 -4.91 5.25
C VAL A 9 -7.92 -4.03 4.00
N ARG A 10 -8.33 -4.51 2.83
CA ARG A 10 -8.31 -3.73 1.59
C ARG A 10 -9.21 -2.50 1.68
N GLU A 11 -10.43 -2.67 2.16
CA GLU A 11 -11.39 -1.59 2.35
C GLU A 11 -10.87 -0.52 3.32
N THR A 12 -10.30 -0.93 4.47
CA THR A 12 -9.68 -0.01 5.43
C THR A 12 -8.51 0.76 4.80
N ASN A 13 -7.66 0.09 4.03
CA ASN A 13 -6.54 0.74 3.34
C ASN A 13 -7.03 1.75 2.27
N LEU A 14 -8.11 1.44 1.55
CA LEU A 14 -8.71 2.37 0.59
C LEU A 14 -9.29 3.60 1.29
N ARG A 15 -9.98 3.42 2.41
CA ARG A 15 -10.51 4.53 3.22
C ARG A 15 -9.39 5.40 3.77
N LEU A 16 -8.31 4.80 4.26
CA LEU A 16 -7.13 5.52 4.72
C LEU A 16 -6.48 6.32 3.58
N GLY A 17 -6.32 5.70 2.41
CA GLY A 17 -5.78 6.37 1.22
C GLY A 17 -6.63 7.55 0.76
N ALA A 18 -7.96 7.39 0.76
CA ALA A 18 -8.89 8.47 0.43
C ALA A 18 -8.79 9.64 1.43
N ALA A 19 -8.72 9.35 2.72
CA ALA A 19 -8.56 10.38 3.75
C ALA A 19 -7.23 11.13 3.65
N ILE A 20 -6.14 10.44 3.29
CA ILE A 20 -4.84 11.09 3.02
C ILE A 20 -4.93 12.01 1.79
N ALA A 21 -5.55 11.54 0.70
CA ALA A 21 -5.73 12.35 -0.51
C ALA A 21 -6.57 13.62 -0.24
N GLU A 22 -7.57 13.54 0.65
CA GLU A 22 -8.34 14.71 1.10
C GLU A 22 -7.46 15.73 1.84
N VAL A 23 -6.56 15.28 2.74
CA VAL A 23 -5.59 16.15 3.43
C VAL A 23 -4.64 16.82 2.42
N GLU A 24 -4.10 16.08 1.46
CA GLU A 24 -3.22 16.63 0.41
C GLU A 24 -3.94 17.68 -0.44
N GLY A 25 -5.20 17.44 -0.80
CA GLY A 25 -6.04 18.39 -1.53
C GLY A 25 -6.28 19.67 -0.74
N LEU A 26 -6.64 19.56 0.54
CA LEU A 26 -6.85 20.71 1.43
C LEU A 26 -5.56 21.51 1.65
N TYR A 27 -4.43 20.82 1.85
CA TYR A 27 -3.13 21.48 1.97
C TYR A 27 -2.73 22.22 0.69
N SER A 28 -2.95 21.62 -0.47
CA SER A 28 -2.71 22.25 -1.77
C SER A 28 -3.63 23.47 -1.98
N ALA A 29 -4.90 23.39 -1.55
CA ALA A 29 -5.82 24.52 -1.59
C ALA A 29 -5.39 25.64 -0.64
N LEU A 30 -4.85 25.31 0.55
CA LEU A 30 -4.34 26.26 1.52
C LEU A 30 -3.14 27.04 0.96
N LEU A 31 -2.21 26.35 0.29
CA LEU A 31 -1.06 26.99 -0.35
C LEU A 31 -1.46 27.98 -1.47
N ARG A 32 -2.63 27.81 -2.07
CA ARG A 32 -3.15 28.66 -3.15
C ARG A 32 -4.20 29.68 -2.68
N ALA A 33 -4.57 29.67 -1.40
CA ALA A 33 -5.57 30.57 -0.86
C ALA A 33 -4.98 31.97 -0.68
N ASN A 34 -5.64 32.97 -1.26
CA ASN A 34 -5.23 34.38 -1.20
C ASN A 34 -6.04 35.23 -0.21
N SER A 35 -7.05 34.65 0.46
CA SER A 35 -7.85 35.37 1.47
C SER A 35 -7.66 34.78 2.86
N PRO A 36 -7.60 35.63 3.90
CA PRO A 36 -7.38 35.19 5.28
C PRO A 36 -8.55 34.35 5.82
N GLU A 37 -9.79 34.67 5.45
CA GLU A 37 -10.98 33.90 5.85
C GLU A 37 -10.91 32.47 5.29
N ARG A 38 -10.49 32.34 4.03
CA ARG A 38 -10.31 31.03 3.38
C ARG A 38 -9.16 30.24 4.00
N HIS A 39 -8.09 30.90 4.42
CA HIS A 39 -7.00 30.27 5.18
C HIS A 39 -7.49 29.68 6.51
N VAL A 40 -8.30 30.43 7.27
CA VAL A 40 -8.87 29.97 8.54
C VAL A 40 -9.76 28.75 8.32
N GLN A 41 -10.66 28.82 7.34
CA GLN A 41 -11.55 27.70 7.00
C GLN A 41 -10.75 26.45 6.60
N LEU A 42 -9.79 26.59 5.68
CA LEU A 42 -8.99 25.47 5.21
C LEU A 42 -8.14 24.84 6.32
N ARG A 43 -7.64 25.62 7.28
CA ARG A 43 -6.95 25.09 8.46
C ARG A 43 -7.90 24.29 9.36
N ALA A 44 -9.14 24.75 9.56
CA ALA A 44 -10.14 24.01 10.32
C ALA A 44 -10.52 22.70 9.63
N ASP A 45 -10.72 22.72 8.32
CA ASP A 45 -11.01 21.54 7.50
C ASP A 45 -9.85 20.53 7.54
N LEU A 46 -8.62 21.02 7.46
CA LEU A 46 -7.41 20.20 7.54
C LEU A 46 -7.27 19.55 8.92
N ALA A 47 -7.57 20.27 10.00
CA ALA A 47 -7.61 19.68 11.35
C ALA A 47 -8.69 18.59 11.47
N CYS A 48 -9.86 18.77 10.84
CA CYS A 48 -10.91 17.76 10.80
C CYS A 48 -10.51 16.52 9.99
N ALA A 49 -9.89 16.71 8.83
CA ALA A 49 -9.37 15.63 8.01
C ALA A 49 -8.25 14.85 8.74
N ALA A 50 -7.34 15.55 9.41
CA ALA A 50 -6.29 14.91 10.22
C ALA A 50 -6.86 14.05 11.36
N ARG A 51 -7.92 14.52 12.05
CA ARG A 51 -8.64 13.70 13.05
C ARG A 51 -9.26 12.45 12.45
N ARG A 52 -9.85 12.54 11.25
CA ARG A 52 -10.39 11.38 10.52
C ARG A 52 -9.30 10.38 10.16
N VAL A 53 -8.14 10.83 9.67
CA VAL A 53 -6.98 9.97 9.41
C VAL A 53 -6.52 9.28 10.68
N ALA A 54 -6.40 10.01 11.80
CA ALA A 54 -6.02 9.42 13.08
C ALA A 54 -7.01 8.33 13.54
N ALA A 55 -8.31 8.57 13.38
CA ALA A 55 -9.35 7.59 13.69
C ALA A 55 -9.24 6.32 12.83
N LEU A 56 -8.92 6.46 11.54
CA LEU A 56 -8.72 5.32 10.63
C LEU A 56 -7.39 4.60 10.85
N ALA A 57 -6.37 5.30 11.31
CA ALA A 57 -5.03 4.75 11.56
C ALA A 57 -4.93 3.97 12.88
N ILE A 58 -5.89 4.13 13.80
CA ILE A 58 -5.98 3.30 15.00
C ILE A 58 -6.38 1.87 14.58
N LEU A 59 -5.37 1.04 14.37
CA LEU A 59 -5.55 -0.40 14.23
C LEU A 59 -5.93 -1.01 15.59
N PRO A 60 -6.94 -1.90 15.66
CA PRO A 60 -7.18 -2.71 16.84
C PRO A 60 -5.90 -3.49 17.19
N ALA A 61 -5.51 -3.49 18.46
CA ALA A 61 -4.38 -4.27 18.98
C ALA A 61 -4.66 -5.76 18.75
N GLY A 62 -4.20 -6.30 17.62
CA GLY A 62 -4.50 -7.66 17.15
C GLY A 62 -4.67 -7.77 15.64
N GLN A 63 -4.91 -6.66 14.94
CA GLN A 63 -4.98 -6.59 13.46
C GLN A 63 -3.76 -5.92 12.83
N ARG A 64 -2.67 -5.74 13.58
CA ARG A 64 -1.40 -5.32 12.97
C ARG A 64 -1.07 -6.37 11.91
N PRO A 65 -1.11 -6.04 10.60
CA PRO A 65 -0.73 -7.01 9.60
C PRO A 65 0.70 -7.45 9.94
N PRO A 66 1.03 -8.75 9.86
CA PRO A 66 2.43 -9.16 9.98
C PRO A 66 3.24 -8.28 9.04
N ALA A 67 4.38 -7.78 9.54
CA ALA A 67 5.31 -6.91 8.82
C ALA A 67 5.35 -7.30 7.33
N PRO A 68 5.28 -6.33 6.40
CA PRO A 68 4.92 -6.58 5.01
C PRO A 68 5.67 -7.82 4.53
N VAL A 69 4.92 -8.92 4.36
CA VAL A 69 5.48 -10.15 3.79
C VAL A 69 5.93 -9.70 2.42
N ALA A 70 7.24 -9.51 2.33
CA ALA A 70 7.83 -8.68 1.32
C ALA A 70 7.30 -9.11 -0.05
N ARG A 71 7.20 -8.13 -0.95
CA ARG A 71 6.73 -8.13 -2.35
C ARG A 71 7.57 -9.08 -3.24
N ASN A 72 7.86 -10.26 -2.71
CA ASN A 72 8.84 -11.27 -3.08
C ASN A 72 8.24 -12.33 -4.02
N SER A 73 6.92 -12.31 -4.23
CA SER A 73 6.22 -13.36 -4.97
C SER A 73 6.60 -13.39 -6.45
N ARG A 74 6.62 -12.24 -7.15
CA ARG A 74 6.88 -12.21 -8.60
C ARG A 74 8.35 -12.45 -8.95
N TRP A 75 9.28 -11.74 -8.31
CA TRP A 75 10.71 -11.84 -8.63
C TRP A 75 11.29 -13.21 -8.24
N ARG A 76 10.92 -13.76 -7.07
CA ARG A 76 11.32 -15.11 -6.69
C ARG A 76 10.67 -16.18 -7.56
N ARG A 77 9.41 -16.01 -7.97
CA ARG A 77 8.76 -16.93 -8.92
C ARG A 77 9.48 -16.94 -10.27
N ARG A 78 9.85 -15.77 -10.80
CA ARG A 78 10.67 -15.66 -12.03
C ARG A 78 12.03 -16.34 -11.87
N ARG A 79 12.76 -16.10 -10.76
CA ARG A 79 14.02 -16.81 -10.46
C ARG A 79 13.83 -18.33 -10.42
N ARG A 80 12.79 -18.82 -9.73
CA ARG A 80 12.52 -20.26 -9.61
C ARG A 80 12.21 -20.90 -10.96
N LEU A 81 11.45 -20.22 -11.82
CA LEU A 81 11.18 -20.69 -13.18
C LEU A 81 12.43 -20.67 -14.05
N ALA A 82 13.25 -19.61 -13.97
CA ALA A 82 14.51 -19.54 -14.68
C ALA A 82 15.50 -20.64 -14.23
N ALA A 83 15.62 -20.87 -12.93
CA ALA A 83 16.44 -21.95 -12.38
C ALA A 83 15.98 -23.34 -12.83
N ARG A 84 14.67 -23.58 -12.88
CA ARG A 84 14.10 -24.82 -13.44
C ARG A 84 14.38 -24.98 -14.93
N GLY A 85 14.24 -23.91 -15.70
CA GLY A 85 14.57 -23.91 -17.13
C GLY A 85 16.04 -24.23 -17.37
N ALA A 86 16.95 -23.60 -16.61
CA ALA A 86 18.38 -23.88 -16.68
C ALA A 86 18.70 -25.34 -16.31
N ALA A 87 18.08 -25.88 -15.26
CA ALA A 87 18.24 -27.28 -14.88
C ALA A 87 17.75 -28.25 -15.96
N TRP A 88 16.63 -27.94 -16.63
CA TRP A 88 16.12 -28.75 -17.73
C TRP A 88 17.04 -28.72 -18.96
N ILE A 89 17.55 -27.54 -19.33
CA ILE A 89 18.50 -27.38 -20.45
C ILE A 89 19.80 -28.14 -20.15
N ALA A 90 20.34 -27.99 -18.94
CA ALA A 90 21.55 -28.70 -18.51
C ALA A 90 21.35 -30.22 -18.49
N ALA A 91 20.19 -30.70 -18.03
CA ALA A 91 19.87 -32.13 -18.05
C ALA A 91 19.70 -32.68 -19.47
N ARG A 92 19.20 -31.86 -20.41
CA ARG A 92 18.90 -32.28 -21.79
C ARG A 92 20.12 -32.21 -22.72
N TYR A 93 20.99 -31.22 -22.54
CA TYR A 93 22.10 -30.94 -23.45
C TYR A 93 23.48 -30.98 -22.77
N GLY A 94 23.54 -31.09 -21.44
CA GLY A 94 24.80 -31.17 -20.70
C GLY A 94 25.46 -32.55 -20.70
N GLN A 95 24.95 -33.50 -21.49
CA GLN A 95 25.54 -34.84 -21.67
C GLN A 95 26.17 -35.03 -23.06
N GLU A 96 26.16 -34.02 -23.95
CA GLU A 96 26.74 -34.13 -25.30
C GLU A 96 28.24 -33.80 -25.38
N THR A 97 28.90 -33.63 -24.23
CA THR A 97 30.36 -33.50 -24.17
C THR A 97 30.93 -34.41 -23.09
N GLN A 98 30.92 -35.73 -23.34
CA GLN A 98 31.97 -36.68 -22.96
C GLN A 98 32.02 -37.82 -23.98
#